data_AF-A0AAW2RES5-F1
#
_entry.id   AF-A0AAW2RES5-F1
#
_cell.length_a   1.000
_cell.length_b   1.000
_cell.length_c   1.000
_cell.angle_alpha   90.00
_cell.angle_beta   90.00
_cell.angle_gamma   90.00
#
_symmetry.space_group_name_H-M   'P 1'
#
loop_
_entity.id
_entity.type
_entity.pdbx_description
1 polymer ?
#
loop_
_entity_poly.entity_id
_entity_poly.type
_entity_poly.pdbx_seq_one_letter_code
_entity_poly.pdbx_strand_id
1 'polypeptide(L)' 'MEHLFVHLSYEANVGGLVQYRWMYPLERFLRGLKMKVKNKAHMEASIVEAYLVEEIGVFTSQYFEP' A
#
# COMPACT_ATOMS: atom_id res chain seq x y z
N MET A 1 1.48 -27.27 -24.55
CA MET A 1 0.87 -26.24 -23.68
C MET A 1 -0.56 -25.97 -24.17
N GLU A 2 -1.45 -26.97 -24.11
CA GLU A 2 -2.76 -26.86 -24.79
C GLU A 2 -3.96 -26.78 -23.83
N HIS A 3 -3.73 -26.92 -22.51
CA HIS A 3 -4.79 -26.87 -21.49
C HIS A 3 -4.76 -25.60 -20.62
N LEU A 4 -3.83 -24.66 -20.88
CA LEU A 4 -3.62 -23.49 -20.00
C LEU A 4 -4.83 -22.55 -19.94
N PHE A 5 -5.58 -22.42 -21.04
CA PHE A 5 -6.75 -21.52 -21.10
C PHE A 5 -7.97 -22.04 -20.34
N VAL A 6 -8.13 -23.35 -20.19
CA VAL A 6 -9.31 -23.93 -19.51
C VAL A 6 -9.23 -23.71 -18.00
N HIS A 7 -8.02 -23.74 -17.43
CA HIS A 7 -7.83 -23.61 -15.99
C HIS A 7 -7.74 -22.15 -15.51
N LEU A 8 -7.46 -21.20 -16.41
CA LEU A 8 -7.24 -19.80 -16.03
C LEU A 8 -8.48 -19.15 -15.37
N SER A 9 -9.68 -19.44 -15.89
CA SER A 9 -10.93 -18.92 -15.31
C SER A 9 -11.22 -19.50 -13.93
N TYR A 10 -10.91 -20.79 -13.72
CA TYR A 10 -11.06 -21.45 -12.43
C TYR A 10 -10.03 -20.92 -11.43
N GLU A 11 -8.77 -20.77 -11.83
CA GLU A 11 -7.71 -20.20 -11.00
C GLU A 11 -7.95 -18.73 -10.64
N ALA A 12 -8.54 -17.94 -11.54
CA ALA A 12 -8.95 -16.57 -11.25
C ALA A 12 -10.12 -16.52 -10.24
N ASN A 13 -11.09 -17.43 -10.37
CA ASN A 13 -12.22 -17.51 -9.45
C ASN A 13 -11.78 -17.97 -8.04
N VAL A 14 -10.93 -19.00 -7.96
CA VAL A 14 -10.38 -19.50 -6.68
C VAL A 14 -9.36 -18.52 -6.08
N GLY A 15 -8.53 -17.91 -6.91
CA GLY A 15 -7.45 -17.02 -6.48
C GLY A 15 -7.90 -15.62 -6.04
N GLY A 16 -9.17 -15.26 -6.24
CA GLY A 16 -9.70 -13.95 -5.90
C GLY A 16 -9.02 -12.79 -6.64
N LEU A 17 -9.10 -11.58 -6.09
CA LEU A 17 -8.49 -10.40 -6.69
C LEU A 17 -6.98 -10.60 -6.87
N VAL A 18 -6.50 -10.43 -8.11
CA VAL A 18 -5.08 -10.53 -8.50
C VAL A 18 -4.17 -9.73 -7.56
N GLN A 19 -4.67 -8.61 -7.03
CA GLN A 19 -3.95 -7.70 -6.15
C GLN A 19 -3.44 -8.36 -4.86
N TYR A 20 -4.11 -9.39 -4.33
CA TYR A 20 -3.66 -10.09 -3.10
C TYR A 20 -2.91 -11.40 -3.39
N ARG A 21 -2.79 -11.81 -4.66
CA ARG A 21 -1.98 -12.99 -5.05
C ARG A 21 -0.49 -12.68 -5.08
N TRP A 22 -0.12 -11.41 -5.16
CA TRP A 22 1.26 -10.96 -5.26
C TRP A 22 1.66 -10.29 -3.95
N MET A 23 2.86 -10.58 -3.45
CA MET A 23 3.38 -9.94 -2.24
C MET A 23 3.72 -8.45 -2.45
N TYR A 24 3.88 -8.04 -3.71
CA TYR A 24 4.37 -6.71 -4.06
C TYR A 24 3.57 -5.54 -3.43
N PRO A 25 2.23 -5.52 -3.40
CA PRO A 25 1.49 -4.42 -2.75
C PRO A 25 1.75 -4.34 -1.25
N LEU A 26 1.86 -5.48 -0.57
CA LEU A 26 2.17 -5.54 0.86
C LEU A 26 3.60 -5.06 1.14
N GLU A 27 4.57 -5.53 0.35
CA GLU A 27 5.97 -5.11 0.47
C GLU A 27 6.15 -3.62 0.20
N ARG A 28 5.46 -3.08 -0.82
CA ARG A 28 5.47 -1.66 -1.14
C ARG A 28 4.88 -0.81 -0.02
N PHE A 29 3.78 -1.27 0.58
CA PHE A 29 3.17 -0.61 1.73
C PHE A 29 4.14 -0.58 2.93
N LEU A 30 4.72 -1.72 3.30
CA LEU A 30 5.68 -1.82 4.39
C LEU A 30 6.94 -0.98 4.14
N ARG A 31 7.41 -0.90 2.89
CA ARG A 31 8.50 0.01 2.50
C ARG A 31 8.13 1.47 2.76
N GLY A 32 6.91 1.89 2.42
CA GLY A 32 6.41 3.23 2.70
C GLY A 32 6.43 3.55 4.20
N LEU A 33 5.92 2.64 5.03
CA LEU A 33 5.94 2.79 6.49
C LEU A 33 7.36 2.89 7.05
N LYS A 34 8.29 2.05 6.57
CA LYS A 34 9.70 2.12 6.98
C LYS A 34 10.35 3.47 6.66
N MET A 35 9.97 4.11 5.56
CA MET A 35 10.47 5.46 5.22
C MET A 35 9.88 6.56 6.12
N LYS A 36 8.68 6.34 6.68
CA LYS A 36 8.04 7.27 7.64
C LYS A 36 8.67 7.22 9.04
N VAL A 37 9.37 6.14 9.40
CA VAL A 37 10.08 6.01 10.68
C VAL A 37 11.36 6.86 10.69
N LYS A 38 11.28 8.04 11.30
CA LYS A 38 12.42 8.93 11.58
C LYS A 38 13.03 8.67 12.96
N ASN A 39 12.20 8.30 13.95
CA ASN A 39 12.66 7.94 15.28
C ASN A 39 12.48 6.44 15.54
N LYS A 40 13.58 5.68 15.58
CA LYS A 40 13.55 4.23 15.84
C LYS A 40 13.23 3.86 17.29
N ALA A 41 13.42 4.78 18.25
CA ALA A 41 13.04 4.56 19.63
C ALA A 41 11.51 4.60 19.83
N HIS A 42 10.81 5.32 18.96
CA HIS A 42 9.36 5.48 18.98
C HIS A 42 8.77 5.33 17.57
N MET A 43 8.84 4.11 17.02
CA MET A 43 8.48 3.85 15.63
C MET A 43 7.02 4.18 15.30
N GLU A 44 6.09 3.75 16.15
CA GLU A 44 4.66 3.97 15.93
C GLU A 44 4.32 5.47 15.94
N ALA A 45 4.81 6.19 16.94
CA ALA A 45 4.63 7.64 17.05
C ALA A 45 5.21 8.36 15.81
N SER A 46 6.41 7.96 15.38
CA SER A 46 7.03 8.54 14.19
C SER A 46 6.24 8.32 12.90
N ILE A 47 5.55 7.18 12.76
CA ILE A 47 4.68 6.90 11.61
C ILE A 47 3.43 7.77 11.68
N VAL A 48 2.80 7.90 12.86
CA VAL A 48 1.61 8.72 13.08
C VAL A 48 1.90 10.19 12.77
N GLU A 49 3.02 10.73 13.27
CA GLU A 49 3.43 12.10 12.98
C GLU A 49 3.62 12.35 11.48
N ALA A 50 4.28 11.41 10.77
CA ALA A 50 4.46 11.52 9.34
C ALA A 50 3.13 11.47 8.58
N TYR A 51 2.17 10.67 9.05
CA TYR A 51 0.82 10.60 8.49
C TYR A 51 0.05 11.90 8.68
N LEU A 52 0.08 12.47 9.90
CA LEU A 52 -0.58 13.74 10.19
C LEU A 52 -0.08 14.86 9.29
N VAL A 53 1.24 14.97 9.09
CA VAL A 53 1.82 15.98 8.20
C VAL A 53 1.39 15.79 6.74
N GLU A 54 1.34 14.55 6.27
CA GLU A 54 0.87 14.22 4.91
C GLU A 54 -0.60 14.58 4.73
N GLU A 55 -1.47 14.18 5.67
CA GLU A 55 -2.90 14.51 5.61
C GLU A 55 -3.14 16.02 5.66
N ILE A 56 -2.47 16.74 6.57
CA ILE A 56 -2.57 18.20 6.65
C ILE A 56 -2.14 18.82 5.32
N GLY A 57 -1.03 18.36 4.71
CA GLY A 57 -0.57 18.86 3.42
C GLY A 57 -1.55 18.61 2.27
N VAL A 58 -2.19 17.43 2.26
CA VAL A 58 -3.24 17.11 1.28
C VAL A 58 -4.45 18.02 1.48
N PHE A 59 -4.93 18.14 2.72
CA PHE A 59 -6.06 19.00 3.03
C PHE A 59 -5.77 20.47 2.70
N THR A 60 -4.62 21.01 3.10
CA THR A 60 -4.28 22.40 2.80
C THR A 60 -4.19 22.65 1.30
N SER A 61 -3.65 21.70 0.52
CA SER A 61 -3.62 21.81 -0.95
C SER A 61 -5.00 21.75 -1.62
N GLN A 62 -5.99 21.13 -0.97
CA GLN A 62 -7.36 21.04 -1.47
C GLN A 62 -8.18 22.28 -1.10
N TYR A 63 -7.93 22.87 0.07
CA TYR A 63 -8.74 23.97 0.61
C TYR A 63 -8.14 25.36 0.36
N PHE A 64 -6.83 25.48 0.23
CA PHE A 64 -6.16 26.75 -0.03
C PHE A 64 -5.55 26.74 -1.44
N GLU A 65 -5.90 27.73 -2.25
CA GLU A 65 -5.20 28.00 -3.51
C GLU A 65 -3.76 28.46 -3.24
N PRO A 66 -2.81 28.15 -4.15
CA PRO A 66 -1.38 28.43 -3.97
C PRO A 66 -1.02 29.92 -3.88
#